data_AF-A0A1V6KF39-F1
#
_entry.id   AF-A0A1V6KF39-F1
#
_cell.length_a   1.000
_cell.length_b   1.000
_cell.length_c   1.000
_cell.angle_alpha   90.00
_cell.angle_beta   90.00
_cell.angle_gamma   90.00
#
_symmetry.space_group_name_H-M   'P 1'
#
loop_
_entity.id
_entity.type
_entity.pdbx_description
1 polymer ?
#
loop_
_entity_poly.entity_id
_entity_poly.type
_entity_poly.pdbx_seq_one_letter_code
_entity_poly.pdbx_strand_id
1 'polypeptide(L)'
;MLTLSTSVGPSRNVVSGGVTIEFSRIAPKLFTGFEAKEGYNLATPEKALLDTIYLRKRVPFPDELDFDAIDRKKLVRLAEPFPATVKKRLKAIFQ
;
A
#
# COMPACT_ATOMS: atom_id res chain seq x y z
N MET A 1 -1.47 -5.86 -5.63
CA MET A 1 -1.74 -6.17 -4.21
C MET A 1 -3.17 -5.75 -3.92
N LEU A 2 -4.06 -6.68 -3.58
CA LEU A 2 -5.48 -6.39 -3.32
C LEU A 2 -5.70 -6.31 -1.81
N THR A 3 -6.33 -5.26 -1.28
CA THR A 3 -6.62 -5.13 0.16
C THR A 3 -8.12 -4.92 0.37
N LEU A 4 -8.77 -5.87 1.04
CA LEU A 4 -10.21 -5.84 1.37
C LEU A 4 -10.41 -5.70 2.89
N SER A 5 -11.51 -5.08 3.31
CA SER A 5 -11.82 -4.84 4.72
C SER A 5 -12.46 -6.03 5.42
N THR A 6 -12.00 -6.25 6.67
CA THR A 6 -12.66 -6.93 7.81
C THR A 6 -13.47 -8.19 7.52
N SER A 7 -12.76 -9.29 7.26
CA SER A 7 -12.93 -10.60 7.90
C SER A 7 -12.35 -11.67 6.99
N VAL A 8 -11.04 -11.91 7.11
CA VAL A 8 -10.41 -13.08 6.50
C VAL A 8 -9.67 -13.81 7.60
N GLY A 9 -10.02 -15.09 7.73
CA GLY A 9 -9.48 -16.04 8.69
C GLY A 9 -7.97 -16.26 8.53
N PRO A 10 -7.39 -17.20 9.29
CA PRO A 10 -5.93 -17.36 9.45
C PRO A 10 -5.15 -17.70 8.17
N SER A 11 -5.81 -17.97 7.04
CA SER A 11 -5.17 -18.22 5.75
C SER A 11 -4.69 -16.91 5.10
N ARG A 12 -3.40 -16.62 5.31
CA ARG A 12 -2.67 -15.43 4.86
C ARG A 12 -2.48 -15.35 3.34
N ASN A 13 -2.68 -16.46 2.61
CA ASN A 13 -2.56 -16.57 1.16
C ASN A 13 -3.68 -17.46 0.61
N VAL A 14 -4.36 -17.03 -0.46
CA VAL A 14 -5.28 -17.86 -1.26
C VAL A 14 -4.74 -17.93 -2.67
N VAL A 15 -4.65 -19.13 -3.23
CA VAL A 15 -4.27 -19.35 -4.62
C VAL A 15 -5.55 -19.50 -5.43
N SER A 16 -5.76 -18.63 -6.42
CA SER A 16 -6.91 -18.68 -7.32
C SER A 16 -6.44 -18.36 -8.74
N GLY A 17 -6.77 -19.23 -9.71
CA GLY A 17 -6.45 -19.01 -11.13
C GLY A 17 -4.95 -18.86 -11.45
N GLY A 18 -4.05 -19.44 -10.66
CA GLY A 18 -2.60 -19.30 -10.82
C GLY A 18 -2.01 -18.02 -10.21
N VAL A 19 -2.83 -17.18 -9.55
CA VAL A 19 -2.40 -15.96 -8.87
C VAL A 19 -2.50 -16.18 -7.35
N THR A 20 -1.47 -15.73 -6.63
CA THR A 20 -1.46 -15.74 -5.16
C THR A 20 -2.04 -14.42 -4.64
N ILE A 21 -3.17 -14.50 -3.94
CA ILE A 21 -3.82 -13.38 -3.26
C ILE A 21 -3.33 -13.39 -1.80
N GLU A 22 -2.53 -12.39 -1.44
CA GLU A 22 -2.04 -12.20 -0.07
C GLU A 22 -3.01 -11.30 0.71
N PHE A 23 -3.48 -11.78 1.87
CA PHE A 23 -4.34 -11.01 2.75
C PHE A 23 -3.54 -10.37 3.87
N SER A 24 -3.60 -9.04 3.95
CA SER A 24 -2.93 -8.26 4.98
C SER A 24 -3.94 -7.45 5.79
N ARG A 25 -3.77 -7.46 7.11
CA ARG A 25 -4.55 -6.59 8.01
C ARG A 25 -3.82 -5.27 8.18
N ILE A 26 -4.56 -4.18 8.03
CA ILE A 26 -4.08 -2.83 8.29
C ILE A 26 -5.00 -2.14 9.31
N ALA A 27 -4.44 -1.24 10.12
CA ALA A 27 -5.25 -0.49 11.07
C ALA A 27 -6.32 0.33 10.32
N PRO A 28 -7.58 0.42 10.82
CA PRO A 28 -8.66 1.13 10.14
C PRO A 28 -8.31 2.58 9.77
N LYS A 29 -7.54 3.27 10.63
CA LYS A 29 -7.03 4.64 10.39
C LYS A 29 -6.08 4.77 9.18
N LEU A 30 -5.53 3.66 8.71
CA LEU A 30 -4.66 3.58 7.53
C LEU A 30 -5.41 3.05 6.31
N PHE A 31 -6.71 2.74 6.42
CA PHE A 31 -7.54 2.26 5.33
C PHE A 31 -8.16 3.46 4.57
N THR A 32 -7.33 4.19 3.83
CA THR A 32 -7.70 5.40 3.06
C THR A 32 -7.02 5.43 1.69
N GLY A 33 -7.31 6.39 0.82
CA GLY A 33 -6.57 6.51 -0.46
C GLY A 33 -6.87 5.38 -1.45
N PHE A 34 -8.15 5.02 -1.58
CA PHE A 34 -8.63 4.09 -2.58
C PHE A 34 -9.45 4.82 -3.64
N GLU A 35 -9.40 4.34 -4.86
CA GLU A 35 -10.23 4.78 -5.98
C GLU A 35 -11.11 3.61 -6.44
N ALA A 36 -12.39 3.90 -6.66
CA ALA A 36 -13.32 2.92 -7.21
C ALA A 36 -13.09 2.82 -8.72
N LYS A 37 -12.62 1.66 -9.17
CA LYS A 37 -12.41 1.36 -10.59
C LYS A 37 -13.06 0.02 -10.90
N GLU A 38 -14.00 0.02 -11.84
CA GLU A 38 -14.68 -1.19 -12.33
C GLU A 38 -15.34 -2.04 -11.22
N GLY A 39 -15.92 -1.39 -10.21
CA GLY A 39 -16.57 -2.07 -9.08
C GLY A 39 -15.62 -2.57 -7.99
N TYR A 40 -14.32 -2.30 -8.12
CA TYR A 40 -13.30 -2.62 -7.12
C TYR A 40 -12.70 -1.36 -6.51
N ASN A 41 -12.35 -1.42 -5.23
CA ASN A 41 -11.57 -0.37 -4.57
C ASN A 41 -10.07 -0.67 -4.76
N LEU A 42 -9.44 0.06 -5.68
CA LEU A 42 -7.99 -0.03 -5.91
C LEU A 42 -7.28 0.99 -5.05
N ALA A 43 -6.16 0.59 -4.44
CA ALA A 43 -5.29 1.55 -3.76
C ALA A 43 -4.67 2.47 -4.81
N THR A 44 -4.68 3.79 -4.57
CA THR A 44 -3.98 4.72 -5.45
C THR A 44 -2.47 4.42 -5.43
N PRO A 45 -1.68 4.84 -6.44
CA PRO A 45 -0.24 4.58 -6.47
C PRO A 45 0.46 5.01 -5.17
N GLU A 46 0.08 6.16 -4.61
CA GLU A 46 0.64 6.66 -3.35
C GLU A 46 0.31 5.74 -2.16
N LYS A 47 -0.93 5.25 -2.08
CA LYS A 47 -1.37 4.34 -1.04
C LYS A 47 -0.68 2.99 -1.15
N ALA A 48 -0.57 2.46 -2.37
CA ALA A 48 0.08 1.19 -2.64
C ALA A 48 1.56 1.20 -2.22
N LEU A 49 2.26 2.31 -2.46
CA LEU A 49 3.64 2.50 -2.00
C LEU A 49 3.72 2.50 -0.46
N LEU A 50 2.88 3.29 0.21
CA LEU A 50 2.86 3.39 1.66
C LEU A 50 2.54 2.04 2.33
N ASP A 51 1.56 1.32 1.80
CA ASP A 51 1.18 0.00 2.31
C ASP A 51 2.28 -1.02 2.13
N THR A 52 2.98 -0.98 1.00
CA THR A 52 4.08 -1.91 0.78
C THR A 52 5.21 -1.65 1.76
N ILE A 53 5.56 -0.38 2.01
CA ILE A 53 6.59 -0.01 2.99
C ILE A 53 6.16 -0.41 4.42
N TYR A 54 4.88 -0.21 4.76
CA TYR A 54 4.35 -0.54 6.07
C TYR A 54 4.30 -2.06 6.32
N LEU A 55 3.75 -2.81 5.38
CA LEU A 55 3.53 -4.26 5.51
C LEU A 55 4.82 -5.06 5.31
N ARG A 56 5.59 -4.75 4.26
CA ARG A 56 6.80 -5.52 3.92
C ARG A 56 8.05 -5.01 4.62
N LYS A 57 7.95 -3.88 5.31
CA LYS A 57 9.09 -3.20 5.96
C LYS A 57 10.28 -3.00 5.00
N ARG A 58 10.03 -2.88 3.69
CA ARG A 58 11.02 -2.63 2.65
C ARG A 58 10.37 -1.89 1.49
N VAL A 59 11.18 -1.16 0.73
CA VAL A 59 10.77 -0.53 -0.52
C VAL A 59 10.98 -1.58 -1.62
N PRO A 60 9.94 -1.98 -2.35
CA PRO A 60 10.12 -2.86 -3.51
C PRO A 60 10.76 -2.06 -4.63
N PHE A 61 11.83 -2.61 -5.23
CA PHE A 61 12.43 -2.15 -6.49
C PHE A 61 12.47 -0.61 -6.63
N PRO A 62 13.23 0.10 -5.76
CA PRO A 62 13.26 1.56 -5.76
C PRO A 62 13.66 2.14 -7.12
N ASP A 63 14.48 1.42 -7.88
CA ASP A 63 14.96 1.81 -9.21
C ASP A 63 13.92 1.59 -10.33
N GLU A 64 12.87 0.80 -10.09
CA GLU A 64 11.79 0.51 -11.06
C GLU A 64 10.51 1.30 -10.75
N LEU A 65 10.49 2.07 -9.66
CA LEU A 65 9.33 2.88 -9.29
C LEU A 65 9.19 4.06 -10.25
N ASP A 66 8.05 4.10 -10.94
CA ASP A 66 7.65 5.26 -11.73
C ASP A 66 7.18 6.38 -10.79
N PHE A 67 8.10 7.27 -10.44
CA PHE A 67 7.83 8.42 -9.57
C PHE A 67 7.02 9.52 -10.26
N ASP A 68 6.91 9.52 -11.60
CA ASP A 68 6.10 10.49 -12.33
C ASP A 68 4.60 10.22 -12.17
N ALA A 69 4.23 8.96 -11.91
CA ALA A 69 2.87 8.55 -11.58
C ALA A 69 2.46 8.83 -10.11
N ILE A 70 3.35 9.38 -9.28
CA ILE A 70 3.12 9.61 -7.85
C ILE A 70 2.93 11.09 -7.54
N ASP A 71 1.75 11.48 -7.05
CA ASP A 71 1.53 12.82 -6.53
C ASP A 71 2.17 12.96 -5.13
N ARG A 72 3.30 13.66 -5.06
CA ARG A 72 4.03 13.92 -3.80
C ARG A 72 3.17 14.62 -2.73
N LYS A 73 2.28 15.53 -3.11
CA LYS A 73 1.41 16.23 -2.13
C LYS A 73 0.40 15.25 -1.54
N LYS A 74 -0.20 14.41 -2.38
CA LYS A 74 -1.13 13.37 -1.96
C LYS A 74 -0.44 12.30 -1.10
N LEU A 75 0.77 11.91 -1.48
CA LEU A 75 1.59 10.96 -0.74
C LEU A 75 1.91 11.46 0.68
N VAL A 76 2.32 12.72 0.84
CA VAL A 76 2.61 13.31 2.16
C VAL A 76 1.36 13.33 3.04
N ARG A 77 0.20 13.71 2.48
CA ARG A 77 -1.09 13.68 3.20
C ARG A 77 -1.47 12.27 3.64
N LEU A 78 -1.34 11.29 2.75
CA LEU A 78 -1.63 9.89 3.08
C LEU A 78 -0.63 9.30 4.07
N ALA A 79 0.61 9.80 4.11
CA ALA A 79 1.65 9.37 5.03
C ALA A 79 1.46 9.91 6.45
N GLU A 80 0.66 10.96 6.68
CA GLU A 80 0.45 11.57 8.00
C GLU A 80 0.08 10.57 9.12
N PRO A 81 -0.92 9.68 8.95
CA PRO A 81 -1.32 8.73 9.98
C PRO A 81 -0.33 7.55 10.15
N PHE A 82 0.65 7.41 9.26
CA PHE A 82 1.63 6.32 9.32
C PHE A 82 2.73 6.59 10.37
N PRO A 83 3.32 5.53 10.96
CA PRO A 83 4.42 5.68 11.91
C PRO A 83 5.65 6.38 11.33
N ALA A 84 6.44 7.02 12.20
CA ALA A 84 7.68 7.70 11.83
C ALA A 84 8.67 6.80 11.06
N THR A 85 8.67 5.49 11.31
CA THR A 85 9.50 4.52 10.59
C THR A 85 9.19 4.47 9.09
N VAL A 86 7.91 4.55 8.72
CA VAL A 86 7.47 4.59 7.31
C VAL A 86 7.89 5.91 6.68
N LYS A 87 7.68 7.03 7.38
CA LYS A 87 8.07 8.37 6.92
C LYS A 87 9.58 8.49 6.69
N LYS A 88 10.41 7.94 7.59
CA LYS A 88 11.88 7.90 7.43
C LYS A 88 12.30 7.14 6.18
N ARG A 89 11.68 5.98 5.93
CA ARG A 89 11.96 5.16 4.75
C ARG A 89 11.49 5.81 3.47
N LEU A 90 10.34 6.45 3.49
CA LEU A 90 9.84 7.22 2.36
C LEU A 90 10.84 8.32 1.98
N LYS A 91 11.35 9.08 2.95
CA LYS A 91 12.38 10.11 2.71
C LYS A 91 13.64 9.56 2.05
N ALA A 92 14.07 8.35 2.44
CA ALA A 92 15.27 7.72 1.87
C ALA A 92 15.11 7.33 0.38
N ILE A 93 13.89 7.26 -0.14
CA ILE A 93 13.62 6.96 -1.56
C ILE A 93 13.66 8.23 -2.41
N PHE A 94 13.31 9.38 -1.83
CA PHE A 94 13.19 10.66 -2.54
C PHE A 94 14.40 11.59 -2.34
N GLN A 95 15.50 11.05 -1.81
CA GLN A 95 16.74 11.77 -1.52
C GLN A 95 17.78 11.48 -2.60
#